data_AF-K2BXG1-F1
#
_entry.id   AF-K2BXG1-F1
#
_cell.length_a   1.000
_cell.length_b   1.000
_cell.length_c   1.000
_cell.angle_alpha   90.00
_cell.angle_beta   90.00
_cell.angle_gamma   90.00
#
_symmetry.space_group_name_H-M   'P 1'
#
loop_
_entity.id
_entity.type
_entity.pdbx_description
1 polymer ?
#
loop_
_entity_poly.entity_id
_entity_poly.type
_entity_poly.pdbx_seq_one_letter_code
_entity_poly.pdbx_strand_id
1 'polypeptide(L)' 'MIEQTKLFQQLWQTKSDGRLPHALLFLGPKGTHKAKCALAFSRALLCETTSVTGESCGICQSCRLAVNR' A
#
# COMPACT_ATOMS: atom_id res chain seq x y z
N MET A 1 -3.38 -4.47 12.15
CA MET A 1 -2.83 -5.82 11.89
C MET A 1 -3.21 -6.22 10.47
N ILE A 2 -2.29 -6.11 9.52
CA ILE A 2 -2.50 -6.51 8.12
C ILE A 2 -1.86 -7.90 7.98
N GLU A 3 -2.67 -8.94 7.71
CA GLU A 3 -2.21 -10.33 7.55
C GLU A 3 -1.25 -10.54 6.35
N GLN A 4 -1.21 -9.59 5.41
CA GLN A 4 -0.46 -9.65 4.14
C GLN A 4 0.90 -8.93 4.21
N THR A 5 1.66 -9.07 5.30
CA THR A 5 2.94 -8.36 5.52
C THR A 5 3.97 -8.66 4.44
N LYS A 6 4.07 -9.92 3.97
CA LYS A 6 5.05 -10.33 2.96
C LYS A 6 4.78 -9.73 1.58
N LEU A 7 3.53 -9.75 1.12
CA LEU A 7 3.16 -9.17 -0.18
C LEU A 7 3.41 -7.65 -0.19
N PHE A 8 3.05 -6.97 0.89
CA PHE A 8 3.27 -5.53 1.02
C PHE A 8 4.76 -5.18 0.95
N GLN A 9 5.61 -5.91 1.69
CA GLN A 9 7.05 -5.73 1.65
C GLN A 9 7.63 -5.96 0.24
N GLN A 10 7.18 -7.01 -0.47
CA GLN A 10 7.63 -7.27 -1.84
C GLN A 10 7.24 -6.15 -2.81
N LEU A 11 6.01 -5.65 -2.72
CA LEU A 11 5.55 -4.52 -3.53
C LEU A 11 6.33 -3.24 -3.22
N TRP A 12 6.64 -3.01 -1.93
CA TRP A 12 7.43 -1.86 -1.52
C TRP A 12 8.87 -1.93 -2.04
N GLN A 13 9.52 -3.09 -1.97
CA GLN A 13 10.84 -3.29 -2.56
C GLN A 13 10.82 -3.05 -4.07
N THR A 14 9.82 -3.59 -4.78
CA THR A 14 9.65 -3.38 -6.23
C THR A 14 9.48 -1.90 -6.57
N LYS A 15 8.78 -1.13 -5.74
CA LYS A 15 8.68 0.33 -5.86
C LYS A 15 10.02 1.01 -5.62
N SER A 16 10.75 0.63 -4.58
CA SER A 16 12.07 1.19 -4.27
C SER A 16 13.09 0.93 -5.38
N ASP A 17 12.98 -0.23 -6.05
CA ASP A 17 13.80 -0.58 -7.21
C ASP A 17 13.35 0.12 -8.51
N GLY A 18 12.29 0.93 -8.48
CA GLY A 18 11.75 1.59 -9.68
C GLY A 18 11.08 0.65 -10.68
N ARG A 19 10.74 -0.58 -10.28
CA ARG A 19 10.17 -1.64 -11.13
C ARG A 19 8.66 -1.82 -10.96
N LEU A 20 7.98 -0.83 -10.39
CA LEU A 20 6.55 -0.94 -10.10
C LEU A 20 5.74 -0.96 -11.40
N PRO A 21 4.88 -1.97 -11.64
CA PRO A 21 4.02 -1.99 -12.82
C PRO A 21 2.94 -0.91 -12.74
N HIS A 22 2.45 -0.47 -13.89
CA HIS A 22 1.38 0.54 -14.00
C HIS A 22 0.02 0.07 -13.45
N ALA A 23 -0.17 -1.25 -13.32
CA ALA A 23 -1.38 -1.85 -12.78
C ALA A 23 -1.03 -3.09 -11.94
N LEU A 24 -1.75 -3.27 -10.83
CA LEU A 24 -1.64 -4.42 -9.92
C LEU A 24 -3.03 -5.07 -9.76
N LEU A 25 -3.11 -6.38 -10.01
CA LEU A 25 -4.32 -7.18 -9.80
C LEU A 25 -4.20 -7.99 -8.51
N PHE A 26 -5.06 -7.69 -7.52
CA PHE A 26 -5.10 -8.43 -6.26
C PHE A 26 -6.12 -9.58 -6.34
N LEU A 27 -5.67 -10.80 -6.66
CA LEU A 27 -6.54 -11.98 -6.83
C LEU A 27 -6.42 -12.97 -5.67
N GLY A 28 -7.54 -13.58 -5.27
CA GLY A 28 -7.60 -14.81 -4.46
C GLY A 28 -8.87 -14.93 -3.60
N PRO A 29 -8.92 -15.85 -2.62
CA PRO A 29 -10.15 -16.24 -1.94
C PRO A 29 -10.79 -15.10 -1.11
N LYS A 30 -12.10 -15.18 -0.88
CA LYS A 30 -12.79 -14.23 0.02
C LYS A 30 -12.21 -14.32 1.44
N GLY A 31 -12.10 -13.19 2.13
CA GLY A 31 -11.57 -13.11 3.49
C GLY A 31 -10.08 -12.77 3.61
N THR A 32 -9.28 -12.79 2.53
CA THR A 32 -7.82 -12.51 2.62
C THR A 32 -7.46 -11.01 2.68
N HIS A 33 -8.40 -10.13 3.02
CA HIS A 33 -8.16 -8.70 3.23
C HIS A 33 -7.43 -7.97 2.08
N LYS A 34 -7.54 -8.47 0.84
CA LYS A 34 -6.82 -7.95 -0.34
C LYS A 34 -7.15 -6.49 -0.62
N ALA A 35 -8.42 -6.12 -0.50
CA ALA A 35 -8.85 -4.73 -0.62
C ALA A 35 -8.18 -3.81 0.42
N LYS A 36 -8.02 -4.29 1.67
CA LYS A 36 -7.31 -3.55 2.72
C LYS A 36 -5.82 -3.41 2.39
N CYS A 37 -5.20 -4.45 1.85
CA CYS A 37 -3.79 -4.42 1.42
C CYS A 37 -3.58 -3.44 0.24
N ALA A 38 -4.44 -3.52 -0.79
CA ALA A 38 -4.42 -2.60 -1.92
C ALA A 38 -4.59 -1.14 -1.46
N LEU A 39 -5.55 -0.88 -0.57
CA LEU A 39 -5.79 0.45 -0.03
C LEU A 39 -4.60 0.96 0.80
N ALA A 40 -4.02 0.10 1.65
CA ALA A 40 -2.83 0.45 2.44
C ALA A 40 -1.63 0.75 1.54
N PHE A 41 -1.44 -0.03 0.46
CA PHE A 41 -0.37 0.19 -0.51
C PHE A 41 -0.56 1.51 -1.28
N SER A 42 -1.77 1.81 -1.74
CA SER A 42 -2.08 3.10 -2.37
C SER A 42 -1.83 4.28 -1.44
N ARG A 43 -2.15 4.15 -0.15
CA ARG A 43 -1.86 5.19 0.86
C ARG A 43 -0.36 5.40 1.05
N ALA A 44 0.40 4.32 1.16
CA ALA A 44 1.85 4.39 1.24
C ALA A 44 2.48 4.99 -0.02
N LEU A 45 1.92 4.73 -1.20
CA LEU A 45 2.44 5.29 -2.45
C LEU A 45 2.20 6.80 -2.58
N LEU A 46 1.02 7.28 -2.15
CA LEU A 46 0.62 8.69 -2.25
C LEU A 46 1.10 9.55 -1.07
N CYS A 47 1.61 8.93 -0.01
CA CYS A 47 2.01 9.63 1.19
C CYS A 47 3.32 10.41 0.97
N GLU A 48 3.29 11.70 1.32
CA GLU A 48 4.43 12.63 1.19
C GLU A 48 5.60 12.27 2.12
N THR A 49 5.30 11.70 3.30
CA THR A 49 6.30 11.39 4.34
C THR A 49 6.26 9.90 4.66
N THR A 50 6.43 9.07 3.64
CA THR A 50 6.37 7.60 3.82
C THR A 50 7.63 7.09 4.48
N SER A 51 7.49 6.21 5.47
CA SER A 51 8.62 5.56 6.12
C SER A 51 9.40 4.66 5.16
N VAL A 52 10.66 4.37 5.48
CA VAL A 52 11.52 3.45 4.72
C VAL A 52 10.88 2.05 4.59
N THR A 53 10.04 1.68 5.57
CA THR A 53 9.29 0.42 5.60
C THR A 53 7.98 0.44 4.82
N GLY A 54 7.61 1.58 4.22
CA GLY A 54 6.34 1.73 3.49
C GLY A 54 5.15 2.10 4.36
N GLU A 55 5.37 2.53 5.61
CA GLU A 55 4.28 3.02 6.46
C GLU A 55 3.88 4.45 6.08
N SER A 56 2.59 4.64 5.79
CA SER A 56 2.00 5.95 5.54
C SER A 56 1.87 6.75 6.83
N CYS A 57 2.19 8.04 6.81
CA CYS A 57 2.16 8.89 8.02
C CYS A 57 0.76 9.13 8.59
N GLY A 58 -0.30 8.95 7.79
CA GLY A 58 -1.69 9.14 8.22
C GLY A 58 -2.11 10.60 8.43
N ILE A 59 -1.16 11.54 8.46
CA ILE A 59 -1.40 12.95 8.80
C ILE A 59 -1.23 13.91 7.61
N CYS A 60 -0.67 13.49 6.49
CA CYS A 60 -0.54 14.35 5.31
C CYS A 60 -1.87 14.51 4.56
N GLN A 61 -1.95 15.51 3.68
CA GLN A 61 -3.16 15.79 2.91
C GLN A 61 -3.53 14.60 2.03
N SER A 62 -2.54 13.98 1.37
CA SER A 62 -2.75 12.76 0.57
C SER A 62 -3.30 11.58 1.39
N CYS A 63 -2.79 11.37 2.62
CA CYS A 63 -3.30 10.32 3.50
C CYS A 63 -4.77 10.58 3.88
N ARG A 64 -5.13 11.82 4.23
CA ARG A 64 -6.52 12.17 4.60
C ARG A 64 -7.48 11.97 3.42
N LEU A 65 -7.08 12.38 2.22
CA LEU A 65 -7.88 12.19 1.01
C LEU A 65 -8.08 10.71 0.66
N ALA A 66 -7.08 9.86 0.91
CA ALA A 66 -7.15 8.42 0.66
C ALA A 66 -7.96 7.62 1.73
N VAL A 67 -8.44 8.27 2.79
CA VAL A 67 -9.33 7.66 3.80
C VAL A 67 -10.80 7.87 3.48
N ASN A 68 -11.14 8.94 2.76
CA ASN A 68 -12.52 9.40 2.61
C ASN A 68 -13.25 8.82 1.38
N ARG A 69 -13.12 7.50 1.15
CA ARG A 69 -13.77 6.78 0.05
C ARG A 69 -14.70 5.68 0.53
#